data_AF-A0A2J8LML2-F1
#
_entry.id   AF-A0A2J8LML2-F1
#
_cell.length_a   1.000
_cell.length_b   1.000
_cell.length_c   1.000
_cell.angle_alpha   90.00
_cell.angle_beta   90.00
_cell.angle_gamma   90.00
#
_symmetry.space_group_name_H-M   'P 1'
#
loop_
_entity.id
_entity.type
_entity.pdbx_description
1 polymer ?
#
loop_
_entity_poly.entity_id
_entity_poly.type
_entity_poly.pdbx_seq_one_letter_code
_entity_poly.pdbx_strand_id
1 'polypeptide(L)'
;MDSVEKTTNRSEQKSRKFLKSLIRKQPQELLLVIGTGVSAAVAPGIPALCSWRSCIEAVIEAAEQLEVLHPGDVAEFRRKVTKDRDLLVVAHDLIRKMSPRTGDAKPSFFQDCLMEVFDDLEQHIQSPLVLQSILSLMDRGTMVLTTNYDNLLEIFGQQQNKPMESLDLKDKTKVLEWARGHMKYGVLHIHGLYTDPCGVVLDPSGYKDVTQDAEVMMLIAWTAPHYWVMHARTVQRGS
;
A
#
# COMPACT_ATOMS: atom_id res chain seq x y z
N MET A 1 -33.00 12.65 -4.97
CA MET A 1 -32.70 11.28 -4.50
C MET A 1 -32.42 10.34 -5.67
N ASP A 2 -33.07 10.51 -6.82
CA ASP A 2 -32.92 9.67 -8.04
C ASP A 2 -31.53 9.63 -8.70
N SER A 3 -30.70 10.65 -8.50
CA SER A 3 -29.36 10.71 -9.11
C SER A 3 -28.37 9.76 -8.44
N VAL A 4 -28.43 9.64 -7.10
CA VAL A 4 -27.54 8.79 -6.31
C VAL A 4 -27.84 7.31 -6.57
N GLU A 5 -29.12 6.92 -6.61
CA GLU A 5 -29.58 5.55 -6.91
C GLU A 5 -29.23 5.09 -8.33
N LYS A 6 -29.27 5.98 -9.32
CA LYS A 6 -28.83 5.67 -10.69
C LYS A 6 -27.33 5.41 -10.75
N THR A 7 -26.51 6.16 -10.02
CA THR A 7 -25.06 5.94 -9.97
C THR A 7 -24.67 4.64 -9.26
N THR A 8 -25.32 4.29 -8.16
CA THR A 8 -25.07 3.02 -7.44
C THR A 8 -25.50 1.82 -8.26
N ASN A 9 -26.67 1.85 -8.90
CA ASN A 9 -27.10 0.74 -9.78
C ASN A 9 -26.14 0.53 -10.97
N ARG A 10 -25.63 1.61 -11.55
CA ARG A 10 -24.69 1.54 -12.68
C ARG A 10 -23.30 1.05 -12.23
N SER A 11 -22.84 1.42 -11.03
CA SER A 11 -21.56 0.96 -10.48
C SER A 11 -21.62 -0.52 -10.10
N GLU A 12 -22.69 -0.97 -9.44
CA GLU A 12 -22.91 -2.38 -9.09
C GLU A 12 -23.02 -3.26 -10.33
N GLN A 13 -23.74 -2.81 -11.36
CA GLN A 13 -23.87 -3.57 -12.61
C GLN A 13 -22.53 -3.67 -13.36
N LYS A 14 -21.68 -2.64 -13.29
CA LYS A 14 -20.31 -2.66 -13.84
C LYS A 14 -19.41 -3.61 -13.04
N SER A 15 -19.46 -3.57 -11.71
CA SER A 15 -18.72 -4.48 -10.83
C SER A 15 -19.10 -5.94 -11.05
N ARG A 16 -20.41 -6.24 -11.20
CA ARG A 16 -20.89 -7.61 -11.52
C ARG A 16 -20.40 -8.11 -12.87
N LYS A 17 -20.33 -7.25 -13.89
CA LYS A 17 -19.78 -7.63 -15.21
C LYS A 17 -18.27 -7.88 -15.15
N PHE A 18 -17.53 -7.04 -14.42
CA PHE A 18 -16.09 -7.19 -14.20
C PHE A 18 -15.76 -8.49 -13.44
N LEU A 19 -16.49 -8.79 -12.37
CA LEU A 19 -16.33 -10.05 -11.63
C LEU A 19 -16.62 -11.27 -12.51
N LYS A 20 -17.63 -11.21 -13.38
CA LYS A 20 -17.93 -12.29 -14.33
C LYS A 20 -16.84 -12.49 -15.38
N SER A 21 -16.18 -11.43 -15.85
CA SER A 21 -15.03 -11.58 -16.75
C SER A 21 -13.80 -12.16 -16.04
N LEU A 22 -13.60 -11.84 -14.76
CA LEU A 22 -12.51 -12.39 -13.94
C LEU A 22 -12.63 -13.90 -13.72
N ILE A 23 -13.85 -14.45 -13.60
CA ILE A 23 -14.07 -15.91 -13.42
C ILE A 23 -13.46 -16.72 -14.57
N ARG A 24 -13.33 -16.14 -15.77
CA ARG A 24 -12.78 -16.81 -16.96
C ARG A 24 -11.27 -16.72 -17.05
N LYS A 25 -10.62 -15.97 -16.17
CA LYS A 25 -9.18 -15.74 -16.19
C LYS A 25 -8.45 -16.76 -15.34
N GLN A 26 -7.33 -17.26 -15.85
CA GLN A 26 -6.42 -18.08 -15.07
C GLN A 26 -5.63 -17.17 -14.11
N PRO A 27 -5.26 -17.64 -12.91
CA PRO A 27 -4.50 -16.84 -11.95
C PRO A 27 -3.19 -16.28 -12.50
N GLN A 28 -2.52 -17.00 -13.41
CA GLN A 28 -1.31 -16.54 -14.11
C GLN A 28 -1.55 -15.35 -15.05
N GLU A 29 -2.80 -15.01 -15.36
CA GLU A 29 -3.18 -13.83 -16.15
C GLU A 29 -3.57 -12.64 -15.26
N LEU A 30 -3.43 -12.76 -13.93
CA LEU A 30 -3.84 -11.74 -12.97
C LEU A 30 -2.64 -11.03 -12.35
N LEU A 31 -2.76 -9.70 -12.28
CA LEU A 31 -1.97 -8.84 -11.41
C LEU A 31 -2.90 -8.31 -10.33
N LEU A 32 -2.67 -8.73 -9.10
CA LEU A 32 -3.43 -8.28 -7.96
C LEU A 32 -2.79 -7.02 -7.37
N VAL A 33 -3.58 -5.95 -7.31
CA VAL A 33 -3.21 -4.69 -6.65
C VAL A 33 -3.93 -4.63 -5.32
N ILE A 34 -3.18 -4.79 -4.24
CA ILE A 34 -3.69 -4.71 -2.87
C ILE A 34 -3.44 -3.30 -2.31
N GLY A 35 -4.42 -2.81 -1.56
CA GLY A 35 -4.33 -1.53 -0.85
C GLY A 35 -4.84 -1.67 0.57
N THR A 36 -5.03 -0.55 1.27
CA THR A 36 -5.34 -0.51 2.71
C THR A 36 -6.60 -1.26 3.09
N GLY A 37 -7.53 -1.50 2.17
CA GLY A 37 -8.69 -2.37 2.43
C GLY A 37 -8.28 -3.80 2.83
N VAL A 38 -7.23 -4.37 2.24
CA VAL A 38 -6.77 -5.70 2.66
C VAL A 38 -6.29 -5.65 4.12
N SER A 39 -5.42 -4.70 4.46
CA SER A 39 -4.91 -4.53 5.82
C SER A 39 -6.03 -4.22 6.83
N ALA A 40 -7.01 -3.39 6.46
CA ALA A 40 -8.19 -3.08 7.27
C ALA A 40 -9.03 -4.31 7.61
N ALA A 41 -9.15 -5.26 6.69
CA ALA A 41 -9.92 -6.48 6.91
C ALA A 41 -9.17 -7.50 7.76
N VAL A 42 -7.85 -7.51 7.67
CA VAL A 42 -6.97 -8.47 8.35
C VAL A 42 -6.69 -8.05 9.78
N ALA A 43 -6.36 -6.77 9.97
CA ALA A 43 -5.96 -6.16 11.24
C ALA A 43 -6.80 -4.91 11.53
N PRO A 44 -8.14 -5.05 11.70
CA PRO A 44 -9.03 -3.91 11.94
C PRO A 44 -8.75 -3.15 13.24
N GLY A 45 -8.01 -3.79 14.18
CA GLY A 45 -7.61 -3.19 15.45
C GLY A 45 -6.52 -2.13 15.34
N ILE A 46 -5.87 -1.97 14.18
CA ILE A 46 -4.86 -0.94 13.94
C ILE A 46 -5.46 0.13 13.01
N PRO A 47 -5.89 1.29 13.53
CA PRO A 47 -6.52 2.34 12.72
C PRO A 47 -5.65 2.82 11.56
N ALA A 48 -4.34 2.89 11.76
CA ALA A 48 -3.38 3.34 10.74
C ALA A 48 -3.38 2.46 9.48
N LEU A 49 -3.68 1.17 9.61
CA LEU A 49 -3.78 0.24 8.48
C LEU A 49 -5.09 0.38 7.70
N CYS A 50 -6.11 1.00 8.30
CA CYS A 50 -7.46 1.01 7.74
C CYS A 50 -7.61 1.95 6.54
N SER A 51 -6.80 3.01 6.49
CA SER A 51 -6.80 3.95 5.37
C SER A 51 -5.52 4.76 5.31
N TRP A 52 -5.19 5.30 4.13
CA TRP A 52 -4.02 6.18 3.98
C TRP A 52 -4.13 7.45 4.84
N ARG A 53 -5.36 7.96 4.97
CA ARG A 53 -5.68 9.09 5.84
C ARG A 53 -5.34 8.77 7.30
N SER A 54 -5.81 7.62 7.79
CA SER A 54 -5.59 7.19 9.17
C SER A 54 -4.11 6.89 9.45
N CYS A 55 -3.37 6.41 8.45
CA CYS A 55 -1.91 6.30 8.55
C CYS A 55 -1.24 7.66 8.76
N ILE A 56 -1.61 8.68 7.97
CA ILE A 56 -1.07 10.04 8.13
C ILE A 56 -1.50 10.65 9.48
N GLU A 57 -2.75 10.42 9.91
CA GLU A 57 -3.23 10.86 11.22
C GLU A 57 -2.42 10.27 12.37
N ALA A 58 -2.09 8.97 12.30
CA ALA A 58 -1.25 8.30 13.30
C ALA A 58 0.18 8.89 13.33
N VAL A 59 0.77 9.20 12.17
CA VAL A 59 2.08 9.87 12.11
C VAL A 59 2.03 11.28 12.72
N ILE A 60 0.96 12.05 12.47
CA ILE A 60 0.79 13.38 13.07
C ILE A 60 0.66 13.27 14.60
N GLU A 61 -0.07 12.26 15.09
CA GLU A 61 -0.22 12.00 16.52
C GLU A 61 1.11 11.63 17.18
N ALA A 62 1.88 10.71 16.58
CA ALA A 62 3.22 10.37 17.04
C ALA A 62 4.15 11.61 17.06
N ALA A 63 4.08 12.45 16.02
CA ALA A 63 4.83 13.72 15.95
C ALA A 63 4.48 14.70 17.06
N GLU A 64 3.22 14.74 17.50
CA GLU A 64 2.77 15.57 18.61
C GLU A 64 3.26 15.00 19.95
N GLN A 65 3.12 13.68 20.16
CA GLN A 65 3.53 13.01 21.40
C GLN A 65 5.05 13.07 21.63
N LEU A 66 5.83 13.01 20.55
CA LEU A 66 7.29 13.11 20.58
C LEU A 66 7.80 14.55 20.51
N GLU A 67 6.90 15.54 20.53
CA GLU A 67 7.21 16.98 20.48
C GLU A 67 8.06 17.39 19.25
N VAL A 68 7.96 16.65 18.15
CA VAL A 68 8.67 16.91 16.89
C VAL A 68 8.00 18.01 16.07
N LEU A 69 6.68 18.18 16.24
CA LEU A 69 5.92 19.27 15.62
C LEU A 69 5.40 20.26 16.66
N HIS A 70 5.48 21.55 16.31
CA HIS A 70 4.85 22.60 17.10
C HIS A 70 3.32 22.41 17.13
N PRO A 71 2.62 22.64 18.26
CA PRO A 71 1.17 22.41 18.36
C PRO A 71 0.34 23.15 17.29
N GLY A 72 0.79 24.33 16.87
CA GLY A 72 0.18 25.08 15.76
C GLY A 72 0.27 24.36 14.40
N ASP A 73 1.40 23.70 14.13
CA ASP A 73 1.61 22.90 12.93
C ASP A 73 0.78 21.60 12.99
N VAL A 74 0.71 20.95 14.16
CA VAL A 74 -0.16 19.77 14.37
C VAL A 74 -1.62 20.11 14.05
N ALA A 75 -2.12 21.22 14.59
CA ALA A 75 -3.48 21.68 14.32
C ALA A 75 -3.70 22.00 12.83
N GLU A 76 -2.69 22.52 12.13
CA GLU A 76 -2.75 22.76 10.69
C GLU A 76 -2.79 21.46 9.89
N PHE A 77 -1.90 20.50 10.19
CA PHE A 77 -1.86 19.21 9.49
C PHE A 77 -3.11 18.39 9.72
N ARG A 78 -3.67 18.35 10.94
CA ARG A 78 -4.97 17.71 11.20
C ARG A 78 -6.07 18.29 10.33
N ARG A 79 -6.15 19.63 10.21
CA ARG A 79 -7.12 20.29 9.31
C ARG A 79 -6.88 19.94 7.84
N LYS A 80 -5.62 19.94 7.39
CA LYS A 80 -5.25 19.60 6.01
C LYS A 80 -5.61 18.17 5.69
N VAL A 81 -5.26 17.20 6.55
CA VAL A 81 -5.65 15.80 6.35
C VAL A 81 -7.16 15.73 6.18
N THR A 82 -7.97 16.24 7.12
CA THR A 82 -9.44 16.16 7.04
C THR A 82 -10.03 16.81 5.78
N LYS A 83 -9.56 17.99 5.38
CA LYS A 83 -10.20 18.81 4.32
C LYS A 83 -9.63 18.60 2.93
N ASP A 84 -8.37 18.19 2.81
CA ASP A 84 -7.69 18.07 1.52
C ASP A 84 -8.01 16.74 0.85
N ARG A 85 -8.10 16.78 -0.48
CA ARG A 85 -8.29 15.58 -1.31
C ARG A 85 -6.94 14.97 -1.70
N ASP A 86 -5.86 15.74 -1.69
CA ASP A 86 -4.53 15.26 -2.06
C ASP A 86 -3.67 14.93 -0.82
N LEU A 87 -3.90 13.73 -0.28
CA LEU A 87 -3.16 13.23 0.88
C LEU A 87 -1.66 13.04 0.62
N LEU A 88 -1.22 12.93 -0.65
CA LEU A 88 0.20 12.84 -0.97
C LEU A 88 0.91 14.17 -0.71
N VAL A 89 0.28 15.29 -1.07
CA VAL A 89 0.81 16.63 -0.78
C VAL A 89 0.91 16.85 0.73
N VAL A 90 -0.11 16.44 1.48
CA VAL A 90 -0.12 16.54 2.94
C VAL A 90 1.00 15.71 3.57
N ALA A 91 1.18 14.47 3.11
CA ALA A 91 2.27 13.61 3.59
C ALA A 91 3.64 14.23 3.29
N HIS A 92 3.88 14.67 2.05
CA HIS A 92 5.12 15.33 1.65
C HIS A 92 5.43 16.56 2.52
N ASP A 93 4.45 17.45 2.72
CA ASP A 93 4.65 18.64 3.56
C ASP A 93 4.92 18.28 5.02
N LEU A 94 4.23 17.26 5.54
CA LEU A 94 4.42 16.76 6.90
C LEU A 94 5.85 16.26 7.09
N ILE A 95 6.34 15.41 6.19
CA ILE A 95 7.71 14.88 6.23
C ILE A 95 8.72 16.01 6.14
N ARG A 96 8.57 16.93 5.18
CA ARG A 96 9.47 18.08 5.03
C ARG A 96 9.52 18.94 6.28
N LYS A 97 8.41 19.04 7.02
CA LYS A 97 8.33 19.79 8.28
C LYS A 97 9.05 19.06 9.43
N MET A 98 8.95 17.74 9.47
CA MET A 98 9.55 16.88 10.52
C MET A 98 11.04 16.55 10.26
N SER A 99 11.51 16.66 9.01
CA SER A 99 12.91 16.39 8.67
C SER A 99 13.87 17.38 9.33
N PRO A 100 14.99 16.92 9.91
CA PRO A 100 16.01 17.81 10.47
C PRO A 100 16.52 18.81 9.43
N ARG A 101 16.64 20.08 9.80
CA ARG A 101 17.20 21.12 8.92
C ARG A 101 18.71 20.98 8.67
N THR A 102 19.37 20.10 9.42
CA THR A 102 20.80 19.82 9.36
C THR A 102 21.00 18.44 8.71
N GLY A 103 21.71 18.40 7.58
CA GLY A 103 21.79 17.25 6.66
C GLY A 103 22.51 16.00 7.15
N ASP A 104 22.29 15.57 8.39
CA ASP A 104 22.75 14.29 8.92
C ASP A 104 21.70 13.21 8.63
N ALA A 105 22.16 12.12 8.01
CA ALA A 105 21.38 10.98 7.55
C ALA A 105 20.83 10.12 8.70
N LYS A 106 19.86 10.64 9.45
CA LYS A 106 18.99 9.80 10.30
C LYS A 106 17.86 9.19 9.46
N PRO A 107 17.33 8.01 9.83
CA PRO A 107 16.01 7.57 9.40
C PRO A 107 15.03 8.75 9.50
N SER A 108 14.25 8.99 8.45
CA SER A 108 13.28 10.09 8.51
C SER A 108 12.29 9.78 9.63
N PHE A 109 11.97 10.75 10.50
CA PHE A 109 11.03 10.58 11.63
C PHE A 109 9.71 9.89 11.23
N PHE A 110 9.27 10.11 9.98
CA PHE A 110 8.13 9.42 9.39
C PHE A 110 8.26 7.90 9.43
N GLN A 111 9.44 7.38 9.14
CA GLN A 111 9.75 5.96 9.23
C GLN A 111 9.73 5.46 10.67
N ASP A 112 10.32 6.19 11.61
CA ASP A 112 10.29 5.81 13.03
C ASP A 112 8.82 5.68 13.49
N CYS A 113 7.96 6.59 13.04
CA CYS A 113 6.51 6.49 13.26
C CYS A 113 5.91 5.25 12.59
N LEU A 114 6.27 4.94 11.34
CA LEU A 114 5.75 3.72 10.69
C LEU A 114 6.21 2.45 11.40
N MET A 115 7.46 2.38 11.85
CA MET A 115 7.99 1.26 12.62
C MET A 115 7.23 1.07 13.94
N GLU A 116 6.94 2.16 14.64
CA GLU A 116 6.15 2.11 15.88
C GLU A 116 4.69 1.72 15.61
N VAL A 117 4.06 2.30 14.58
CA VAL A 117 2.66 2.05 14.25
C VAL A 117 2.43 0.65 13.69
N PHE A 118 3.43 0.08 13.02
CA PHE A 118 3.40 -1.27 12.44
C PHE A 118 4.32 -2.24 13.19
N ASP A 119 4.56 -2.00 14.48
CA ASP A 119 5.25 -2.96 15.31
C ASP A 119 4.35 -4.19 15.56
N ASP A 120 4.96 -5.36 15.76
CA ASP A 120 4.29 -6.62 16.11
C ASP A 120 3.06 -7.00 15.23
N LEU A 121 3.05 -6.64 13.94
CA LEU A 121 1.92 -6.86 13.03
C LEU A 121 1.39 -8.30 13.02
N GLU A 122 2.26 -9.29 13.21
CA GLU A 122 1.89 -10.70 13.30
C GLU A 122 0.88 -10.99 14.41
N GLN A 123 0.93 -10.25 15.53
CA GLN A 123 0.04 -10.41 16.67
C GLN A 123 -1.34 -9.78 16.40
N HIS A 124 -1.42 -8.90 15.41
CA HIS A 124 -2.62 -8.14 15.06
C HIS A 124 -3.43 -8.75 13.90
N ILE A 125 -2.98 -9.88 13.33
CA ILE A 125 -3.75 -10.63 12.32
C ILE A 125 -4.96 -11.29 12.99
N GLN A 126 -6.15 -10.73 12.77
CA GLN A 126 -7.41 -11.24 13.33
C GLN A 126 -8.22 -12.06 12.32
N SER A 127 -8.23 -11.65 11.05
CA SER A 127 -9.01 -12.32 9.99
C SER A 127 -8.15 -12.59 8.75
N PRO A 128 -7.46 -13.74 8.69
CA PRO A 128 -6.51 -14.03 7.61
C PRO A 128 -7.19 -14.49 6.31
N LEU A 129 -8.52 -14.60 6.24
CA LEU A 129 -9.24 -15.18 5.09
C LEU A 129 -8.89 -14.51 3.75
N VAL A 130 -8.74 -13.18 3.77
CA VAL A 130 -8.34 -12.43 2.57
C VAL A 130 -6.89 -12.77 2.19
N LEU A 131 -5.95 -12.80 3.15
CA LEU A 131 -4.56 -13.18 2.90
C LEU A 131 -4.45 -14.63 2.40
N GLN A 132 -5.22 -15.56 2.98
CA GLN A 132 -5.29 -16.95 2.54
C GLN A 132 -5.77 -17.06 1.09
N SER A 133 -6.77 -16.26 0.71
CA SER A 133 -7.27 -16.21 -0.66
C SER A 133 -6.21 -15.66 -1.62
N ILE A 134 -5.47 -14.63 -1.20
CA ILE A 134 -4.36 -14.06 -1.98
C ILE A 134 -3.24 -15.08 -2.15
N LEU A 135 -2.79 -15.74 -1.08
CA LEU A 135 -1.77 -16.79 -1.15
C LEU A 135 -2.20 -17.94 -2.07
N SER A 136 -3.48 -18.32 -2.07
CA SER A 136 -4.01 -19.35 -2.98
C SER A 136 -3.93 -18.93 -4.46
N LEU A 137 -4.13 -17.64 -4.75
CA LEU A 137 -3.94 -17.08 -6.08
C LEU A 137 -2.46 -17.04 -6.47
N MET A 138 -1.58 -16.60 -5.58
CA MET A 138 -0.12 -16.65 -5.76
C MET A 138 0.36 -18.09 -5.96
N ASP A 139 -0.25 -19.05 -5.27
CA ASP A 139 0.04 -20.48 -5.43
C ASP A 139 -0.18 -20.96 -6.88
N ARG A 140 -1.08 -20.29 -7.59
CA ARG A 140 -1.43 -20.53 -8.99
C ARG A 140 -0.80 -19.49 -9.93
N GLY A 141 0.16 -18.70 -9.46
CA GLY A 141 0.97 -17.79 -10.29
C GLY A 141 0.38 -16.40 -10.49
N THR A 142 -0.62 -15.99 -9.71
CA THR A 142 -1.00 -14.56 -9.64
C THR A 142 0.13 -13.74 -9.04
N MET A 143 0.46 -12.64 -9.70
CA MET A 143 1.43 -11.68 -9.20
C MET A 143 0.77 -10.67 -8.28
N VAL A 144 1.50 -10.17 -7.28
CA VAL A 144 0.97 -9.21 -6.28
C VAL A 144 1.82 -7.94 -6.24
N LEU A 145 1.14 -6.81 -6.31
CA LEU A 145 1.66 -5.47 -6.08
C LEU A 145 0.85 -4.82 -4.96
N THR A 146 1.50 -4.06 -4.10
CA THR A 146 0.87 -3.37 -2.98
C THR A 146 1.19 -1.88 -2.98
N THR A 147 0.18 -1.08 -2.63
CA THR A 147 0.34 0.36 -2.32
C THR A 147 0.48 0.63 -0.83
N ASN A 148 0.52 -0.43 -0.01
CA ASN A 148 0.64 -0.33 1.44
C ASN A 148 2.11 -0.37 1.85
N TYR A 149 2.38 0.22 3.01
CA TYR A 149 3.69 0.20 3.65
C TYR A 149 3.89 -1.03 4.53
N ASP A 150 2.83 -1.67 5.00
CA ASP A 150 2.85 -2.90 5.80
C ASP A 150 3.23 -4.14 4.96
N ASN A 151 3.63 -5.22 5.63
CA ASN A 151 4.00 -6.52 5.05
C ASN A 151 3.12 -7.68 5.58
N LEU A 152 1.85 -7.42 5.90
CA LEU A 152 0.95 -8.42 6.49
C LEU A 152 0.83 -9.70 5.64
N LEU A 153 0.84 -9.56 4.31
CA LEU A 153 0.74 -10.71 3.40
C LEU A 153 1.99 -11.59 3.49
N GLU A 154 3.17 -10.99 3.61
CA GLU A 154 4.45 -11.66 3.72
C GLU A 154 4.61 -12.33 5.07
N ILE A 155 4.28 -11.64 6.17
CA ILE A 155 4.25 -12.23 7.51
C ILE A 155 3.35 -13.47 7.49
N PHE A 156 2.12 -13.33 7.01
CA PHE A 156 1.17 -14.46 6.94
C PHE A 156 1.69 -15.58 6.03
N GLY A 157 2.26 -15.26 4.87
CA GLY A 157 2.83 -16.26 3.97
C GLY A 157 4.01 -17.01 4.57
N GLN A 158 4.90 -16.34 5.29
CA GLN A 158 6.01 -16.97 6.02
C GLN A 158 5.49 -17.91 7.11
N GLN A 159 4.44 -17.53 7.86
CA GLN A 159 3.76 -18.41 8.81
C GLN A 159 3.16 -19.67 8.12
N GLN A 160 2.79 -19.56 6.84
CA GLN A 160 2.34 -20.68 6.00
C GLN A 160 3.50 -21.40 5.27
N ASN A 161 4.75 -21.20 5.69
CA ASN A 161 5.96 -21.78 5.11
C ASN A 161 6.16 -21.44 3.62
N LYS A 162 5.71 -20.25 3.19
CA LYS A 162 5.98 -19.73 1.85
C LYS A 162 7.24 -18.87 1.89
N PRO A 163 8.13 -18.96 0.87
CA PRO A 163 9.32 -18.12 0.77
C PRO A 163 8.93 -16.72 0.26
N MET A 164 8.20 -15.97 1.08
CA MET A 164 7.73 -14.62 0.75
C MET A 164 8.90 -13.65 0.63
N GLU A 165 8.81 -12.75 -0.33
CA GLU A 165 9.82 -11.72 -0.55
C GLU A 165 9.16 -10.37 -0.87
N SER A 166 9.48 -9.36 -0.07
CA SER A 166 9.08 -7.98 -0.36
C SER A 166 10.08 -7.36 -1.34
N LEU A 167 9.57 -6.75 -2.40
CA LEU A 167 10.36 -6.18 -3.49
C LEU A 167 10.24 -4.66 -3.48
N ASP A 168 11.40 -4.01 -3.51
CA ASP A 168 11.51 -2.57 -3.66
C ASP A 168 11.66 -2.21 -5.15
N LEU A 169 11.02 -1.12 -5.59
CA LEU A 169 11.11 -0.63 -6.96
C LEU A 169 12.55 -0.25 -7.38
N LYS A 170 13.44 0.03 -6.42
CA LYS A 170 14.85 0.40 -6.64
C LYS A 170 15.71 -0.82 -6.96
N ASP A 171 15.31 -2.03 -6.53
CA ASP A 171 16.00 -3.26 -6.94
C ASP A 171 15.51 -3.71 -8.31
N LYS A 172 16.07 -3.07 -9.34
CA LYS A 172 15.76 -3.34 -10.74
C LYS A 172 15.85 -4.82 -11.11
N THR A 173 16.86 -5.52 -10.61
CA THR A 173 17.09 -6.93 -10.95
C THR A 173 15.92 -7.78 -10.47
N LYS A 174 15.54 -7.63 -9.20
CA LYS A 174 14.41 -8.36 -8.64
C LYS A 174 13.08 -7.97 -9.27
N VAL A 175 12.86 -6.68 -9.54
CA VAL A 175 11.64 -6.21 -10.23
C VAL A 175 11.51 -6.87 -11.61
N LEU A 176 12.61 -7.02 -12.35
CA LEU A 176 12.61 -7.70 -13.65
C LEU A 176 12.34 -9.20 -13.53
N GLU A 177 12.90 -9.89 -12.53
CA GLU A 177 12.62 -11.31 -12.28
C GLU A 177 11.17 -11.54 -11.88
N TRP A 178 10.63 -10.67 -11.01
CA TRP A 178 9.23 -10.67 -10.62
C TRP A 178 8.30 -10.47 -11.82
N ALA A 179 8.56 -9.46 -12.66
CA ALA A 179 7.74 -9.18 -13.83
C ALA A 179 7.74 -10.27 -14.90
N ARG A 180 8.81 -11.08 -14.95
CA ARG A 180 8.91 -12.28 -15.80
C ARG A 180 8.17 -13.48 -15.19
N GLY A 181 7.62 -13.36 -13.99
CA GLY A 181 6.92 -14.43 -13.28
C GLY A 181 7.84 -15.43 -12.58
N HIS A 182 9.13 -15.10 -12.41
CA HIS A 182 10.10 -16.00 -11.77
C HIS A 182 10.06 -15.93 -10.24
N MET A 183 9.42 -14.90 -9.67
CA MET A 183 9.29 -14.71 -8.21
C MET A 183 7.85 -14.95 -7.75
N LYS A 184 7.47 -16.23 -7.62
CA LYS A 184 6.09 -16.65 -7.29
C LYS A 184 5.51 -15.97 -6.04
N TYR A 185 6.32 -15.79 -5.00
CA TYR A 185 5.91 -15.20 -3.72
C TYR A 185 6.48 -13.79 -3.51
N GLY A 186 6.81 -13.10 -4.61
CA GLY A 186 7.26 -11.71 -4.58
C GLY A 186 6.08 -10.74 -4.47
N VAL A 187 6.17 -9.80 -3.53
CA VAL A 187 5.21 -8.71 -3.35
C VAL A 187 5.90 -7.39 -3.70
N LEU A 188 5.46 -6.73 -4.76
CA LEU A 188 6.05 -5.45 -5.18
C LEU A 188 5.44 -4.27 -4.40
N HIS A 189 6.24 -3.61 -3.56
CA HIS A 189 5.83 -2.41 -2.81
C HIS A 189 6.11 -1.15 -3.62
N ILE A 190 5.08 -0.62 -4.29
CA ILE A 190 5.31 0.58 -5.11
C ILE A 190 5.48 1.86 -4.29
N HIS A 191 4.99 1.86 -3.05
CA HIS A 191 5.19 2.99 -2.14
C HIS A 191 6.34 2.74 -1.16
N GLY A 192 7.09 1.65 -1.33
CA GLY A 192 8.10 1.20 -0.37
C GLY A 192 7.50 0.45 0.84
N LEU A 193 8.41 -0.01 1.70
CA LEU A 193 8.12 -0.90 2.82
C LEU A 193 8.60 -0.25 4.12
N TYR A 194 7.82 -0.33 5.20
CA TYR A 194 8.16 0.34 6.46
C TYR A 194 9.48 -0.14 7.09
N THR A 195 9.85 -1.40 6.86
CA THR A 195 11.10 -1.99 7.33
C THR A 195 12.31 -1.65 6.46
N ASP A 196 12.12 -0.99 5.30
CA ASP A 196 13.21 -0.54 4.43
C ASP A 196 13.30 1.01 4.44
N PRO A 197 14.24 1.59 5.23
CA PRO A 197 14.41 3.05 5.34
C PRO A 197 14.64 3.75 4.01
N CYS A 198 15.32 3.08 3.08
CA CYS A 198 15.70 3.65 1.81
C CYS A 198 14.57 3.56 0.78
N GLY A 199 13.60 2.66 0.99
CA GLY A 199 12.57 2.31 0.01
C GLY A 199 11.30 3.14 0.04
N VAL A 200 10.99 3.76 1.18
CA VAL A 200 9.71 4.46 1.41
C VAL A 200 9.54 5.64 0.44
N VAL A 201 8.49 5.57 -0.38
CA VAL A 201 8.10 6.63 -1.31
C VAL A 201 6.97 7.44 -0.70
N LEU A 202 7.24 8.72 -0.51
CA LEU A 202 6.36 9.64 0.21
C LEU A 202 5.91 10.83 -0.63
N ASP A 203 6.56 11.04 -1.77
CA ASP A 203 6.24 12.07 -2.73
C ASP A 203 6.71 11.67 -4.14
N PRO A 204 6.24 12.36 -5.20
CA PRO A 204 6.57 12.01 -6.57
C PRO A 204 8.07 11.95 -6.89
N SER A 205 8.92 12.71 -6.18
CA SER A 205 10.38 12.68 -6.37
C SER A 205 11.00 11.34 -5.97
N GLY A 206 10.38 10.59 -5.06
CA GLY A 206 10.81 9.24 -4.69
C GLY A 206 10.70 8.23 -5.84
N TYR A 207 9.92 8.55 -6.88
CA TYR A 207 9.88 7.78 -8.12
C TYR A 207 10.86 8.27 -9.19
N LYS A 208 11.60 9.36 -8.98
CA LYS A 208 12.35 10.01 -10.06
C LYS A 208 13.33 9.07 -10.75
N ASP A 209 14.09 8.30 -9.98
CA ASP A 209 15.08 7.36 -10.54
C ASP A 209 14.38 6.16 -11.23
N VAL A 210 13.25 5.71 -10.68
CA VAL A 210 12.42 4.62 -11.23
C VAL A 210 11.71 5.05 -12.51
N THR A 211 11.16 6.27 -12.54
CA THR A 211 10.42 6.86 -13.67
C THR A 211 11.30 7.21 -14.85
N GLN A 212 12.59 7.42 -14.60
CA GLN A 212 13.59 7.68 -15.64
C GLN A 212 14.23 6.39 -16.16
N ASP A 213 14.08 5.26 -15.46
CA ASP A 213 14.48 3.96 -15.97
C ASP A 213 13.45 3.43 -16.98
N ALA A 214 13.83 3.50 -18.26
CA ALA A 214 12.97 3.09 -19.37
C ALA A 214 12.56 1.62 -19.31
N GLU A 215 13.39 0.73 -18.75
CA GLU A 215 13.05 -0.69 -18.66
C GLU A 215 12.04 -0.94 -17.56
N VAL A 216 12.22 -0.34 -16.38
CA VAL A 216 11.27 -0.48 -15.26
C VAL A 216 9.94 0.17 -15.61
N MET A 217 9.95 1.36 -16.22
CA MET A 217 8.72 2.03 -16.64
C MET A 217 8.01 1.31 -17.76
N MET A 218 8.73 0.84 -18.77
CA MET A 218 8.14 0.00 -19.80
C MET A 218 7.53 -1.25 -19.17
N LEU A 219 8.20 -1.89 -18.22
CA LEU A 219 7.72 -3.09 -17.57
C LEU A 219 6.44 -2.86 -16.76
N ILE A 220 6.37 -1.81 -15.94
CA ILE A 220 5.15 -1.46 -15.19
C ILE A 220 4.01 -1.10 -16.17
N ALA A 221 4.33 -0.32 -17.21
CA ALA A 221 3.37 0.06 -18.24
C ALA A 221 2.97 -1.09 -19.17
N TRP A 222 3.76 -2.16 -19.28
CA TRP A 222 3.50 -3.33 -20.13
C TRP A 222 2.87 -4.47 -19.34
N THR A 223 3.21 -4.67 -18.07
CA THR A 223 2.52 -5.62 -17.19
C THR A 223 1.08 -5.18 -16.93
N ALA A 224 0.83 -3.91 -16.58
CA ALA A 224 -0.54 -3.47 -16.25
C ALA A 224 -1.59 -3.69 -17.38
N PRO A 225 -1.27 -3.59 -18.68
CA PRO A 225 -2.19 -3.94 -19.77
C PRO A 225 -2.27 -5.43 -20.12
N HIS A 226 -1.19 -6.21 -19.90
CA HIS A 226 -1.16 -7.65 -20.21
C HIS A 226 -1.85 -8.49 -19.14
N TYR A 227 -1.90 -7.96 -17.91
CA TYR A 227 -2.59 -8.56 -16.78
C TYR A 227 -3.94 -7.87 -16.54
N TRP A 228 -4.92 -8.63 -16.06
CA TRP A 228 -6.14 -8.02 -15.55
C TRP A 228 -5.88 -7.50 -14.13
N VAL A 229 -5.98 -6.18 -13.98
CA VAL A 229 -5.76 -5.51 -12.69
C VAL A 229 -6.98 -5.72 -11.79
N MET A 230 -6.82 -6.57 -10.78
CA MET A 230 -7.81 -6.70 -9.71
C MET A 230 -7.43 -5.77 -8.56
N HIS A 231 -8.34 -4.86 -8.18
CA HIS A 231 -8.16 -4.06 -6.98
C HIS A 231 -8.84 -4.78 -5.82
N ALA A 232 -8.06 -5.33 -4.89
CA ALA A 232 -8.60 -5.83 -3.63
C ALA A 232 -8.80 -4.63 -2.69
N ARG A 233 -10.04 -4.13 -2.63
CA ARG A 233 -10.48 -3.17 -1.61
C ARG A 233 -11.65 -3.79 -0.88
N THR A 234 -11.52 -4.01 0.43
CA THR A 234 -12.70 -4.31 1.24
C THR A 234 -13.51 -3.04 1.39
N VAL A 235 -14.75 -3.07 0.91
CA VAL A 235 -15.69 -1.99 1.15
C VAL A 235 -16.16 -2.13 2.59
N GLN A 236 -15.58 -1.37 3.52
CA GLN A 236 -16.25 -1.12 4.79
C GLN A 236 -17.55 -0.38 4.45
N ARG A 237 -18.68 -1.05 4.61
CA ARG A 237 -19.98 -0.38 4.61
C ARG A 237 -19.98 0.53 5.83
N GLY A 238 -19.90 1.84 5.60
CA GLY A 238 -20.11 2.84 6.64
C GLY A 238 -21.44 2.56 7.34
N SER A 239 -21.38 2.54 8.67
CA SER A 239 -22.55 2.66 9.54
C SER A 239 -23.00 4.11 9.58
#